data_AF-A0A1E3W6C9-F1
#
_entry.id   AF-A0A1E3W6C9-F1
#
_cell.length_a   1.000
_cell.length_b   1.000
_cell.length_c   1.000
_cell.angle_alpha   90.00
_cell.angle_beta   90.00
_cell.angle_gamma   90.00
#
_symmetry.space_group_name_H-M   'P 1'
#
loop_
_entity.id
_entity.type
_entity.pdbx_description
1 polymer ?
#
loop_
_entity_poly.entity_id
_entity_poly.type
_entity_poly.pdbx_seq_one_letter_code
_entity_poly.pdbx_strand_id
1 'polypeptide(L)'
;MFEASKDSIAHFQMWWMLYWHAVLAAIVLCLAVSIMVRCRFRKWPVILMLFPAAVAVLWLRYCAVNPWISYQYRLTVTLDVDGKTISNSEVYEVLKARNPIRNRLTLGGVSNEQVVVFGEAIYFDVGGKPLLVTMAGSGGTNVPNAISVLARMVLRFGTTKLTELPPFKMATAEKIGADVPIDQLPIMITFADPTRPDTWRRVKLANPSQEFSQNFSIKSAHLQLTTERPGWPELPDHLPCFARSDPCFQRPFQSQYQSSRTVARLTKEP
;
A
#
# COMPACT_ATOMS: atom_id res chain seq x y z
N MET A 1 31.08 -11.91 -5.35
CA MET A 1 29.89 -11.14 -5.75
C MET A 1 28.90 -11.27 -4.62
N PHE A 2 28.72 -10.24 -3.79
CA PHE A 2 27.79 -10.30 -2.66
C PHE A 2 26.38 -10.17 -3.22
N GLU A 3 25.63 -11.28 -3.26
CA GLU A 3 24.17 -11.20 -3.28
C GLU A 3 23.74 -10.57 -1.96
N ALA A 4 23.72 -9.25 -1.93
CA ALA A 4 23.00 -8.54 -0.91
C ALA A 4 21.57 -9.09 -0.98
N SER A 5 21.20 -9.90 0.03
CA SER A 5 19.85 -10.44 0.10
C SER A 5 18.89 -9.29 -0.11
N LYS A 6 18.01 -9.51 -1.06
CA LYS A 6 16.94 -8.66 -1.53
C LYS A 6 16.04 -8.16 -0.38
N ASP A 7 16.04 -8.89 0.74
CA ASP A 7 15.49 -8.51 2.03
C ASP A 7 16.10 -7.25 2.67
N SER A 8 17.34 -6.92 2.30
CA SER A 8 18.04 -5.76 2.84
C SER A 8 17.59 -4.46 2.18
N ILE A 9 17.20 -4.45 0.90
CA ILE A 9 16.99 -3.19 0.15
C ILE A 9 15.67 -2.51 0.52
N ALA A 10 14.56 -3.23 0.60
CA ALA A 10 13.26 -2.64 0.99
C ALA A 10 13.24 -2.26 2.47
N HIS A 11 13.81 -3.12 3.32
CA HIS A 11 13.99 -2.83 4.74
C HIS A 11 14.94 -1.65 4.92
N PHE A 12 16.00 -1.55 4.11
CA PHE A 12 16.89 -0.40 4.08
C PHE A 12 16.18 0.86 3.62
N GLN A 13 15.33 0.87 2.60
CA GLN A 13 14.60 2.09 2.19
C GLN A 13 13.64 2.60 3.28
N MET A 14 12.93 1.71 3.96
CA MET A 14 12.04 2.08 5.07
C MET A 14 12.83 2.57 6.29
N TRP A 15 13.87 1.83 6.69
CA TRP A 15 14.77 2.28 7.75
C TRP A 15 15.48 3.56 7.36
N TRP A 16 15.92 3.71 6.13
CA TRP A 16 16.60 4.90 5.63
C TRP A 16 15.72 6.12 5.74
N MET A 17 14.43 6.03 5.38
CA MET A 17 13.51 7.15 5.54
C MET A 17 13.32 7.52 7.02
N LEU A 18 13.09 6.56 7.91
CA LEU A 18 12.91 6.83 9.35
C LEU A 18 14.20 7.28 10.05
N TYR A 19 15.30 6.58 9.76
CA TYR A 19 16.65 6.83 10.26
C TYR A 19 17.16 8.18 9.77
N TRP A 20 16.92 8.56 8.52
CA TRP A 20 17.35 9.86 7.99
C TRP A 20 16.69 11.03 8.72
N HIS A 21 15.40 10.91 9.08
CA HIS A 21 14.74 11.95 9.86
C HIS A 21 15.28 12.01 11.30
N ALA A 22 15.58 10.86 11.91
CA ALA A 22 16.20 10.80 13.23
C ALA A 22 17.64 11.33 13.22
N VAL A 23 18.44 10.99 12.21
CA VAL A 23 19.80 11.49 11.99
C VAL A 23 19.78 12.99 11.74
N LEU A 24 18.87 13.50 10.92
CA LEU A 24 18.73 14.93 10.66
C LEU A 24 18.34 15.68 11.94
N ALA A 25 17.43 15.14 12.75
CA ALA A 25 17.10 15.68 14.06
C ALA A 25 18.31 15.68 15.01
N ALA A 26 19.10 14.60 15.03
CA ALA A 26 20.32 14.50 15.84
C ALA A 26 21.39 15.50 15.39
N ILE A 27 21.59 15.68 14.08
CA ILE A 27 22.51 16.67 13.51
C ILE A 27 22.09 18.08 13.92
N VAL A 28 20.81 18.41 13.81
CA VAL A 28 20.27 19.71 14.25
C VAL A 28 20.51 19.94 15.74
N LEU A 29 20.31 18.93 16.59
CA LEU A 29 20.61 18.99 18.02
C LEU A 29 22.12 19.17 18.28
N CYS A 30 22.99 18.42 17.62
CA CYS A 30 24.45 18.53 17.76
C CYS A 30 24.99 19.90 17.31
N LEU A 31 24.44 20.46 16.23
CA LEU A 31 24.78 21.80 15.75
C LEU A 31 24.32 22.86 16.76
N ALA A 32 23.11 22.72 17.32
CA ALA A 32 22.62 23.60 18.36
C ALA A 32 23.54 23.57 19.60
N VAL A 33 23.92 22.39 20.09
CA VAL A 33 24.85 22.26 21.23
C VAL A 33 26.22 22.89 20.92
N SER A 34 26.78 22.61 19.73
CA SER A 34 28.09 23.13 19.32
C SER A 34 28.13 24.66 19.26
N ILE A 35 27.07 25.28 18.73
CA ILE A 35 26.98 26.73 18.68
C ILE A 35 26.70 27.32 20.07
N MET A 36 25.93 26.66 20.94
CA MET A 36 25.76 27.08 22.35
C MET A 36 27.10 27.17 23.09
N VAL A 37 27.98 26.18 22.91
CA VAL A 37 29.32 26.18 23.51
C VAL A 37 30.16 27.34 22.99
N ARG A 38 30.08 27.64 21.68
CA ARG A 38 30.85 28.74 21.06
C ARG A 38 30.29 30.13 21.36
N CYS A 39 28.97 30.27 21.51
CA CYS A 39 28.30 31.56 21.70
C CYS A 39 28.02 31.91 23.17
N ARG A 40 28.78 31.30 24.10
CA ARG A 40 28.64 31.40 25.57
C ARG A 40 28.55 32.84 26.14
N PHE A 41 28.82 33.88 25.35
CA PHE A 41 28.81 35.29 25.75
C PHE A 41 27.64 36.14 25.24
N ARG A 42 26.70 35.62 24.44
CA ARG A 42 25.53 36.39 23.95
C ARG A 42 24.26 35.71 24.48
N LYS A 43 23.30 36.44 25.04
CA LYS A 43 22.05 35.86 25.64
C LYS A 43 20.98 35.48 24.60
N TRP A 44 21.09 35.98 23.37
CA TRP A 44 20.15 35.73 22.27
C TRP A 44 20.19 34.35 21.57
N PRO A 45 21.31 33.59 21.52
CA PRO A 45 21.38 32.32 20.80
C PRO A 45 20.68 31.17 21.52
N VAL A 46 20.42 31.29 22.84
CA VAL A 46 19.78 30.21 23.61
C VAL A 46 18.33 30.01 23.19
N ILE A 47 17.55 31.10 23.05
CA ILE A 47 16.12 31.02 22.66
C ILE A 47 15.97 30.48 21.24
N LEU A 48 16.83 30.92 20.31
CA LEU A 48 16.81 30.45 18.91
C LEU A 48 17.15 28.96 18.77
N MET A 49 17.81 28.35 19.76
CA MET A 49 18.19 26.93 19.75
C MET A 49 17.22 26.00 20.46
N LEU A 50 16.52 26.51 21.48
CA LEU A 50 15.47 25.73 22.12
C LEU A 50 14.34 25.39 21.15
N PHE A 51 14.08 26.25 20.15
CA PHE A 51 13.04 26.01 19.15
C PHE A 51 13.30 24.75 18.28
N PRO A 52 14.40 24.64 17.50
CA PRO A 52 14.66 23.45 16.69
C PRO A 52 14.83 22.18 17.54
N ALA A 53 15.41 22.29 18.74
CA ALA A 53 15.51 21.18 19.67
C ALA A 53 14.12 20.68 20.12
N ALA A 54 13.22 21.60 20.48
CA ALA A 54 11.85 21.26 20.84
C ALA A 54 11.09 20.63 19.66
N VAL A 55 11.25 21.16 18.44
CA VAL A 55 10.68 20.58 17.22
C VAL A 55 11.19 19.17 16.97
N ALA A 56 12.50 18.94 17.12
CA ALA A 56 13.10 17.60 16.98
C ALA A 56 12.56 16.60 18.01
N VAL A 57 12.46 16.98 19.29
CA VAL A 57 11.91 16.13 20.35
C VAL A 57 10.43 15.82 20.10
N LEU A 58 9.63 16.83 19.70
CA LEU A 58 8.23 16.64 19.35
C LEU A 58 8.06 15.71 18.14
N TRP A 59 8.93 15.82 17.14
CA TRP A 59 8.95 14.96 15.96
C TRP A 59 9.28 13.51 16.32
N LEU A 60 10.34 13.28 17.11
CA LEU A 60 10.72 11.93 17.56
C LEU A 60 9.61 11.27 18.39
N ARG A 61 9.01 12.04 19.32
CA ARG A 61 7.84 11.57 20.09
C ARG A 61 6.67 11.24 19.17
N TYR A 62 6.42 12.06 18.15
CA TYR A 62 5.39 11.81 17.16
C TYR A 62 5.63 10.49 16.41
N CYS A 63 6.85 10.23 15.95
CA CYS A 63 7.22 8.97 15.29
C CYS A 63 7.09 7.75 16.22
N ALA A 64 7.48 7.88 17.50
CA ALA A 64 7.42 6.78 18.47
C ALA A 64 5.98 6.40 18.85
N VAL A 65 5.08 7.39 18.94
CA VAL A 65 3.67 7.16 19.30
C VAL A 65 2.84 6.67 18.12
N ASN A 66 3.28 6.92 16.89
CA ASN A 66 2.55 6.55 15.68
C ASN A 66 3.41 5.65 14.77
N PRO A 67 3.76 4.43 15.21
CA PRO A 67 4.54 3.52 14.39
C PRO A 67 3.74 3.08 13.16
N TRP A 68 4.45 2.79 12.07
CA TRP A 68 3.89 2.06 10.94
C TRP A 68 3.70 0.60 11.35
N ILE A 69 2.51 0.07 11.12
CA ILE A 69 2.18 -1.34 11.32
C ILE A 69 2.12 -2.00 9.95
N SER A 70 2.92 -3.05 9.75
CA SER A 70 2.91 -3.84 8.53
C SER A 70 2.08 -5.10 8.72
N TYR A 71 1.26 -5.42 7.71
CA TYR A 71 0.47 -6.63 7.64
C TYR A 71 0.68 -7.30 6.29
N GLN A 72 0.93 -8.61 6.28
CA GLN A 72 1.14 -9.37 5.05
C GLN A 72 -0.05 -10.30 4.81
N TYR A 73 -0.59 -10.25 3.61
CA TYR A 73 -1.74 -11.04 3.17
C TYR A 73 -1.40 -11.77 1.88
N ARG A 74 -1.68 -13.06 1.82
CA ARG A 74 -1.66 -13.83 0.58
C ARG A 74 -3.08 -13.87 0.03
N LEU A 75 -3.26 -13.39 -1.19
CA LEU A 75 -4.51 -13.57 -1.94
C LEU A 75 -4.29 -14.68 -2.96
N THR A 76 -5.09 -15.74 -2.88
CA THR A 76 -5.15 -16.81 -3.88
C THR A 76 -6.43 -16.66 -4.67
N VAL A 77 -6.34 -16.64 -6.00
CA VAL A 77 -7.51 -16.59 -6.88
C VAL A 77 -7.50 -17.82 -7.76
N THR A 78 -8.64 -18.50 -7.81
CA THR A 78 -8.84 -19.70 -8.61
C THR A 78 -9.88 -19.42 -9.69
N LEU A 79 -9.51 -19.70 -10.94
CA LEU A 79 -10.31 -19.46 -12.13
C LEU A 79 -10.61 -20.80 -12.82
N ASP A 80 -11.75 -20.87 -13.48
CA ASP A 80 -12.05 -21.88 -14.50
C ASP A 80 -11.92 -21.24 -15.88
N VAL A 81 -11.07 -21.81 -16.73
CA VAL A 81 -10.88 -21.38 -18.12
C VAL A 81 -11.03 -22.60 -19.00
N ASP A 82 -12.12 -22.66 -19.77
CA ASP A 82 -12.42 -23.76 -20.68
C ASP A 82 -12.43 -25.15 -19.99
N GLY A 83 -12.96 -25.19 -18.76
CA GLY A 83 -13.05 -26.39 -17.93
C GLY A 83 -11.74 -26.75 -17.21
N LYS A 84 -10.66 -25.98 -17.41
CA LYS A 84 -9.40 -26.14 -16.68
C LYS A 84 -9.36 -25.17 -15.51
N THR A 85 -9.15 -25.72 -14.32
CA THR A 85 -8.98 -24.91 -13.12
C THR A 85 -7.53 -24.46 -13.00
N ILE A 86 -7.31 -23.14 -13.00
CA ILE A 86 -6.01 -22.51 -12.79
C ILE A 86 -6.05 -21.70 -11.50
N SER A 87 -4.95 -21.68 -10.74
CA SER A 87 -4.89 -20.99 -9.45
C SER A 87 -3.54 -20.34 -9.27
N ASN A 88 -3.54 -19.03 -9.02
CA ASN A 88 -2.34 -18.26 -8.71
C ASN A 88 -2.55 -17.48 -7.41
N SER A 89 -1.46 -17.14 -6.74
CA SER A 89 -1.50 -16.38 -5.50
C SER A 89 -0.38 -15.36 -5.44
N GLU A 90 -0.66 -14.20 -4.84
CA GLU A 90 0.34 -13.16 -4.61
C GLU A 90 0.29 -12.67 -3.17
N VAL A 91 1.44 -12.22 -2.66
CA VAL A 91 1.57 -11.68 -1.31
C VAL A 91 1.61 -10.15 -1.34
N TYR A 92 0.70 -9.55 -0.59
CA TYR A 92 0.57 -8.12 -0.42
C TYR A 92 1.00 -7.70 0.98
N GLU A 93 1.82 -6.66 1.05
CA GLU A 93 2.17 -5.99 2.30
C GLU A 93 1.40 -4.68 2.43
N VAL A 94 0.72 -4.52 3.56
CA VAL A 94 -0.13 -3.37 3.87
C VAL A 94 0.48 -2.64 5.05
N LEU A 95 1.04 -1.47 4.78
CA LEU A 95 1.54 -0.57 5.81
C LEU A 95 0.42 0.38 6.23
N LYS A 96 0.12 0.43 7.52
CA LYS A 96 -0.84 1.35 8.12
C LYS A 96 -0.14 2.24 9.14
N ALA A 97 -0.34 3.54 9.04
CA ALA A 97 0.05 4.49 10.07
C ALA A 97 -1.10 5.41 10.43
N ARG A 98 -1.23 5.69 11.73
CA ARG A 98 -2.14 6.72 12.21
C ARG A 98 -1.47 8.08 12.04
N ASN A 99 -2.10 9.00 11.32
CA ASN A 99 -1.56 10.35 11.13
C ASN A 99 -2.45 11.38 11.85
N PRO A 100 -2.27 11.58 13.17
CA PRO A 100 -3.13 12.46 13.95
C PRO A 100 -2.95 13.95 13.60
N ILE A 101 -1.83 14.34 12.99
CA ILE A 101 -1.60 15.72 12.53
C ILE A 101 -2.54 16.04 11.38
N ARG A 102 -2.71 15.11 10.43
CA ARG A 102 -3.63 15.29 9.30
C ARG A 102 -5.04 15.59 9.80
N ASN A 103 -5.56 14.85 10.78
CA ASN A 103 -6.89 15.08 11.38
C ASN A 103 -7.07 16.51 11.90
N ARG A 104 -6.07 17.00 12.64
CA ARG A 104 -6.13 18.32 13.28
C ARG A 104 -6.09 19.44 12.26
N LEU A 105 -5.35 19.25 11.16
CA LEU A 105 -5.21 20.24 10.09
C LEU A 105 -6.37 20.19 9.08
N THR A 106 -7.03 19.05 8.90
CA THR A 106 -8.11 18.90 7.89
C THR A 106 -9.50 19.30 8.39
N LEU A 107 -9.64 19.92 9.57
CA LEU A 107 -10.91 20.44 10.10
C LEU A 107 -12.08 19.42 9.99
N GLY A 108 -11.81 18.16 10.35
CA GLY A 108 -12.82 17.10 10.37
C GLY A 108 -13.01 16.34 9.05
N GLY A 109 -12.18 16.62 8.03
CA GLY A 109 -12.21 15.91 6.75
C GLY A 109 -11.26 14.70 6.69
N VAL A 110 -11.85 13.52 6.48
CA VAL A 110 -11.24 12.24 6.03
C VAL A 110 -10.44 11.44 7.08
N SER A 111 -10.56 10.11 6.96
CA SER A 111 -9.89 9.08 7.78
C SER A 111 -8.45 9.42 8.21
N ASN A 112 -8.16 9.18 9.49
CA ASN A 112 -6.86 9.39 10.13
C ASN A 112 -5.80 8.34 9.78
N GLU A 113 -6.14 7.39 8.91
CA GLU A 113 -5.29 6.27 8.57
C GLU A 113 -4.64 6.51 7.20
N GLN A 114 -3.31 6.53 7.20
CA GLN A 114 -2.55 6.41 5.97
C GLN A 114 -2.31 4.92 5.73
N VAL A 115 -2.79 4.43 4.59
CA VAL A 115 -2.60 3.05 4.15
C VAL A 115 -1.76 3.07 2.89
N VAL A 116 -0.69 2.28 2.88
CA VAL A 116 0.15 2.03 1.70
C VAL A 116 0.14 0.52 1.45
N VAL A 117 -0.02 0.13 0.19
CA VAL A 117 -0.07 -1.27 -0.22
C VAL A 117 1.10 -1.55 -1.15
N PHE A 118 1.83 -2.61 -0.86
CA PHE A 118 2.92 -3.17 -1.65
C PHE A 118 2.52 -4.57 -2.08
N GLY A 119 3.01 -5.00 -3.25
CA GLY A 119 2.67 -6.29 -3.84
C GLY A 119 2.36 -6.14 -5.32
N GLU A 120 2.40 -7.25 -6.03
CA GLU A 120 2.17 -7.32 -7.47
C GLU A 120 0.72 -7.62 -7.79
N ALA A 121 0.30 -7.41 -9.04
CA ALA A 121 -0.98 -7.93 -9.48
C ALA A 121 -0.83 -9.45 -9.72
N ILE A 122 -1.85 -10.24 -9.36
CA ILE A 122 -1.86 -11.66 -9.73
C ILE A 122 -2.08 -11.74 -11.24
N TYR A 123 -1.13 -12.33 -11.96
CA TYR A 123 -1.22 -12.53 -13.40
C TYR A 123 -1.90 -13.86 -13.74
N PHE A 124 -2.78 -13.83 -14.74
CA PHE A 124 -3.35 -15.00 -15.39
C PHE A 124 -3.28 -14.82 -16.90
N ASP A 125 -2.94 -15.89 -17.61
CA ASP A 125 -3.11 -15.98 -19.05
C ASP A 125 -4.45 -16.68 -19.35
N VAL A 126 -5.40 -15.93 -19.89
CA VAL A 126 -6.75 -16.39 -20.23
C VAL A 126 -6.89 -16.41 -21.75
N GLY A 127 -6.44 -17.49 -22.37
CA GLY A 127 -6.53 -17.66 -23.82
C GLY A 127 -5.68 -16.68 -24.62
N GLY A 128 -4.47 -16.35 -24.14
CA GLY A 128 -3.58 -15.37 -24.74
C GLY A 128 -3.90 -13.92 -24.35
N LYS A 129 -4.93 -13.69 -23.53
CA LYS A 129 -5.25 -12.37 -22.99
C LYS A 129 -4.77 -12.29 -21.53
N PRO A 130 -3.97 -11.26 -21.18
CA PRO A 130 -3.56 -11.07 -19.81
C PRO A 130 -4.75 -10.61 -18.94
N LEU A 131 -4.92 -11.26 -17.80
CA LEU A 131 -5.81 -10.84 -16.73
C LEU A 131 -4.97 -10.57 -15.49
N LEU A 132 -5.06 -9.34 -14.99
CA LEU A 132 -4.40 -8.90 -13.76
C LEU A 132 -5.45 -8.71 -12.67
N VAL A 133 -5.23 -9.31 -11.51
CA VAL A 133 -6.01 -9.02 -10.30
C VAL A 133 -5.17 -8.12 -9.40
N THR A 134 -5.57 -6.87 -9.22
CA THR A 134 -4.81 -5.89 -8.44
C THR A 134 -5.56 -5.41 -7.20
N MET A 135 -4.83 -5.39 -6.09
CA MET A 135 -5.26 -4.84 -4.80
C MET A 135 -5.07 -3.33 -4.70
N ALA A 136 -4.34 -2.71 -5.63
CA ALA A 136 -4.20 -1.27 -5.70
C ALA A 136 -5.52 -0.68 -6.23
N GLY A 137 -6.32 -0.10 -5.34
CA GLY A 137 -7.53 0.61 -5.72
C GLY A 137 -7.18 1.70 -6.74
N SER A 138 -7.69 1.56 -7.96
CA SER A 138 -7.82 2.67 -8.91
C SER A 138 -8.40 3.86 -8.14
N GLY A 139 -7.69 4.99 -8.14
CA GLY A 139 -7.81 6.17 -7.26
C GLY A 139 -9.17 6.87 -7.15
N GLY A 140 -10.30 6.18 -7.26
CA GLY A 140 -11.59 6.65 -6.78
C GLY A 140 -11.56 6.76 -5.26
N THR A 141 -11.80 7.97 -4.77
CA THR A 141 -11.70 8.39 -3.36
C THR A 141 -12.63 7.64 -2.37
N ASN A 142 -13.36 6.61 -2.80
CA ASN A 142 -14.39 5.93 -2.00
C ASN A 142 -14.54 4.42 -2.33
N VAL A 143 -13.57 3.74 -2.94
CA VAL A 143 -13.81 2.31 -3.28
C VAL A 143 -13.66 1.43 -2.02
N PRO A 144 -14.70 0.69 -1.60
CA PRO A 144 -14.67 -0.24 -0.45
C PRO A 144 -13.73 -1.45 -0.63
N ASN A 145 -12.92 -1.49 -1.68
CA ASN A 145 -12.14 -2.66 -2.11
C ASN A 145 -10.63 -2.50 -1.90
N ALA A 146 -10.17 -1.46 -1.19
CA ALA A 146 -8.77 -1.41 -0.77
C ALA A 146 -8.48 -2.60 0.15
N ILE A 147 -7.33 -3.27 -0.02
CA ILE A 147 -6.97 -4.49 0.73
C ILE A 147 -7.11 -4.36 2.25
N SER A 148 -6.88 -3.17 2.80
CA SER A 148 -7.06 -2.89 4.23
C SER A 148 -8.51 -2.98 4.68
N VAL A 149 -9.44 -2.65 3.78
CA VAL A 149 -10.89 -2.78 3.94
C VAL A 149 -11.30 -4.22 3.64
N LEU A 150 -10.77 -4.83 2.57
CA LEU A 150 -11.05 -6.22 2.22
C LEU A 150 -10.65 -7.18 3.34
N ALA A 151 -9.41 -7.09 3.82
CA ALA A 151 -8.92 -7.87 4.95
C ALA A 151 -9.77 -7.62 6.20
N ARG A 152 -10.20 -6.38 6.44
CA ARG A 152 -11.09 -6.05 7.57
C ARG A 152 -12.47 -6.70 7.44
N MET A 153 -13.05 -6.68 6.25
CA MET A 153 -14.37 -7.25 5.96
C MET A 153 -14.34 -8.78 6.01
N VAL A 154 -13.39 -9.39 5.31
CA VAL A 154 -13.30 -10.83 5.07
C VAL A 154 -12.79 -11.57 6.31
N LEU A 155 -11.72 -11.08 6.94
CA LEU A 155 -11.18 -11.67 8.17
C LEU A 155 -11.96 -11.24 9.43
N ARG A 156 -13.07 -10.50 9.24
CA ARG A 156 -13.94 -9.98 10.31
C ARG A 156 -13.16 -9.26 11.42
N PHE A 157 -12.18 -8.44 11.04
CA PHE A 157 -11.50 -7.55 11.99
C PHE A 157 -12.51 -6.48 12.48
N GLY A 158 -13.17 -6.76 13.60
CA GLY A 158 -14.28 -5.97 14.12
C GLY A 158 -13.97 -4.47 14.28
N THR A 159 -14.99 -3.63 14.11
CA THR A 159 -14.89 -2.16 14.22
C THR A 159 -14.45 -1.67 15.60
N THR A 160 -14.60 -2.50 16.63
CA THR A 160 -14.28 -2.20 18.03
C THR A 160 -13.07 -2.95 18.59
N LYS A 161 -12.46 -3.88 17.83
CA LYS A 161 -11.57 -4.90 18.39
C LYS A 161 -10.33 -5.24 17.54
N LEU A 162 -9.72 -4.25 16.88
CA LEU A 162 -8.34 -4.42 16.36
C LEU A 162 -7.32 -4.76 17.47
N THR A 163 -7.70 -4.54 18.73
CA THR A 163 -6.93 -4.86 19.94
C THR A 163 -7.16 -6.26 20.51
N GLU A 164 -8.20 -7.00 20.09
CA GLU A 164 -8.53 -8.34 20.64
C GLU A 164 -8.26 -9.49 19.67
N LEU A 165 -7.60 -9.24 18.54
CA LEU A 165 -7.00 -10.35 17.81
C LEU A 165 -5.92 -10.98 18.71
N PRO A 166 -5.76 -12.31 18.70
CA PRO A 166 -4.52 -12.90 19.19
C PRO A 166 -3.37 -12.12 18.51
N PRO A 167 -2.33 -11.72 19.27
CA PRO A 167 -1.29 -10.79 18.79
C PRO A 167 -0.91 -11.20 17.37
N PHE A 168 -0.93 -10.30 16.38
CA PHE A 168 -0.82 -10.61 14.94
C PHE A 168 0.04 -11.85 14.61
N LYS A 169 1.20 -11.99 15.27
CA LYS A 169 2.06 -13.18 15.28
C LYS A 169 1.33 -14.53 15.41
N MET A 170 0.38 -14.69 16.32
CA MET A 170 -0.45 -15.87 16.52
C MET A 170 -1.44 -16.07 15.37
N ALA A 171 -2.15 -15.02 14.95
CA ALA A 171 -3.05 -15.10 13.79
C ALA A 171 -2.31 -15.51 12.50
N THR A 172 -1.07 -15.06 12.33
CA THR A 172 -0.21 -15.48 11.23
C THR A 172 0.30 -16.91 11.42
N ALA A 173 0.67 -17.31 12.64
CA ALA A 173 1.10 -18.69 12.93
C ALA A 173 -0.02 -19.71 12.68
N GLU A 174 -1.26 -19.34 12.99
CA GLU A 174 -2.47 -20.13 12.75
C GLU A 174 -2.94 -20.06 11.29
N LYS A 175 -2.26 -19.27 10.44
CA LYS A 175 -2.59 -19.10 9.02
C LYS A 175 -4.05 -18.74 8.78
N ILE A 176 -4.60 -17.86 9.64
CA ILE A 176 -6.00 -17.43 9.58
C ILE A 176 -6.28 -16.87 8.19
N GLY A 177 -7.27 -17.45 7.52
CA GLY A 177 -7.74 -17.03 6.21
C GLY A 177 -9.24 -17.18 6.09
N ALA A 178 -9.81 -16.52 5.09
CA ALA A 178 -11.22 -16.62 4.78
C ALA A 178 -11.45 -16.44 3.27
N ASP A 179 -12.53 -17.06 2.80
CA ASP A 179 -12.94 -16.94 1.42
C ASP A 179 -13.47 -15.53 1.15
N VAL A 180 -13.02 -14.96 0.04
CA VAL A 180 -13.40 -13.63 -0.42
C VAL A 180 -14.63 -13.76 -1.30
N PRO A 181 -15.76 -13.12 -0.94
CA PRO A 181 -16.92 -13.06 -1.82
C PRO A 181 -16.55 -12.49 -3.20
N ILE A 182 -17.06 -13.10 -4.27
CA ILE A 182 -16.68 -12.76 -5.66
C ILE A 182 -17.01 -11.28 -5.97
N ASP A 183 -18.10 -10.75 -5.42
CA ASP A 183 -18.52 -9.35 -5.54
C ASP A 183 -17.60 -8.36 -4.80
N GLN A 184 -16.79 -8.85 -3.86
CA GLN A 184 -15.80 -8.08 -3.09
C GLN A 184 -14.37 -8.25 -3.62
N LEU A 185 -14.18 -8.97 -4.73
CA LEU A 185 -12.85 -9.14 -5.29
C LEU A 185 -12.19 -7.80 -5.64
N PRO A 186 -10.85 -7.74 -5.58
CA PRO A 186 -10.11 -6.59 -6.04
C PRO A 186 -10.36 -6.29 -7.52
N ILE A 187 -9.89 -5.13 -7.96
CA ILE A 187 -10.09 -4.70 -9.34
C ILE A 187 -9.34 -5.66 -10.26
N MET A 188 -10.08 -6.19 -11.23
CA MET A 188 -9.51 -6.96 -12.32
C MET A 188 -9.32 -6.08 -13.53
N ILE A 189 -8.14 -6.18 -14.14
CA ILE A 189 -7.71 -5.40 -15.29
C ILE A 189 -7.27 -6.36 -16.38
N THR A 190 -7.58 -6.03 -17.62
CA THR A 190 -7.05 -6.72 -18.80
C THR A 190 -6.56 -5.70 -19.80
N PHE A 191 -5.76 -6.12 -20.78
CA PHE A 191 -5.25 -5.27 -21.85
C PHE A 191 -5.82 -5.76 -23.17
N ALA A 192 -6.30 -4.84 -24.01
CA ALA A 192 -6.65 -5.22 -25.38
C ALA A 192 -5.40 -5.59 -26.19
N ASP A 193 -4.27 -4.95 -25.88
CA ASP A 193 -2.96 -5.23 -26.44
C ASP A 193 -1.88 -5.19 -25.33
N PRO A 194 -1.25 -6.33 -24.97
CA PRO A 194 -0.27 -6.41 -23.88
C PRO A 194 0.99 -5.57 -24.11
N THR A 195 1.25 -5.15 -25.35
CA THR A 195 2.41 -4.30 -25.68
C THR A 195 2.12 -2.81 -25.47
N ARG A 196 0.83 -2.44 -25.33
CA ARG A 196 0.37 -1.06 -25.20
C ARG A 196 -0.36 -0.84 -23.87
N PRO A 197 0.31 -0.25 -22.87
CA PRO A 197 -0.22 -0.17 -21.51
C PRO A 197 -1.46 0.73 -21.40
N ASP A 198 -1.67 1.66 -22.34
CA ASP A 198 -2.84 2.55 -22.44
C ASP A 198 -4.13 1.81 -22.86
N THR A 199 -4.03 0.56 -23.31
CA THR A 199 -5.17 -0.27 -23.71
C THR A 199 -5.80 -1.05 -22.56
N TRP A 200 -5.42 -0.73 -21.32
CA TRP A 200 -5.96 -1.37 -20.14
C TRP A 200 -7.45 -1.04 -19.97
N ARG A 201 -8.21 -2.02 -19.49
CA ARG A 201 -9.63 -1.87 -19.16
C ARG A 201 -9.98 -2.68 -17.94
N ARG A 202 -10.94 -2.16 -17.16
CA ARG A 202 -11.48 -2.87 -16.00
C ARG A 202 -12.44 -3.97 -16.45
N VAL A 203 -12.21 -5.19 -15.98
CA VAL A 203 -13.10 -6.32 -16.23
C VAL A 203 -14.33 -6.20 -15.31
N LYS A 204 -15.52 -6.27 -15.90
CA LYS A 204 -16.78 -6.29 -15.16
C LYS A 204 -17.09 -7.72 -14.72
N LEU A 205 -17.18 -7.94 -13.40
CA LEU A 205 -17.50 -9.24 -12.80
C LEU A 205 -18.88 -9.78 -13.20
N ALA A 206 -19.81 -8.92 -13.63
CA ALA A 206 -21.17 -9.32 -13.97
C ALA A 206 -21.24 -10.19 -15.25
N ASN A 207 -20.33 -10.00 -16.22
CA ASN A 207 -20.33 -10.72 -17.50
C ASN A 207 -18.91 -10.94 -18.02
N PRO A 208 -18.08 -11.73 -17.33
CA PRO A 208 -16.67 -11.86 -17.70
C PRO A 208 -16.47 -12.63 -19.02
N SER A 209 -17.42 -13.49 -19.40
CA SER A 209 -17.37 -14.25 -20.67
C SER A 209 -17.38 -13.35 -21.91
N GLN A 210 -17.97 -12.15 -21.83
CA GLN A 210 -17.94 -11.18 -22.94
C GLN A 210 -16.52 -10.68 -23.23
N GLU A 211 -15.65 -10.62 -22.22
CA GLU A 211 -14.30 -10.08 -22.37
C GLU A 211 -13.30 -11.13 -22.86
N PHE A 212 -13.49 -12.38 -22.43
CA PHE A 212 -12.50 -13.43 -22.63
C PHE A 212 -12.82 -14.45 -23.71
N SER A 213 -13.95 -14.35 -24.43
CA SER A 213 -14.37 -15.27 -25.54
C SER A 213 -14.42 -16.77 -25.19
N GLN A 214 -14.01 -17.12 -23.97
CA GLN A 214 -13.84 -18.47 -23.42
C GLN A 214 -14.87 -18.70 -22.32
N ASN A 215 -15.03 -19.96 -21.93
CA ASN A 215 -15.79 -20.35 -20.74
C ASN A 215 -15.00 -19.97 -19.49
N PHE A 216 -14.95 -18.67 -19.22
CA PHE A 216 -14.26 -18.07 -18.08
C PHE A 216 -15.24 -17.93 -16.91
N SER A 217 -14.84 -18.44 -15.74
CA SER A 217 -15.52 -18.15 -14.48
C SER A 217 -14.51 -18.06 -13.33
N ILE A 218 -14.84 -17.26 -12.31
CA ILE A 218 -14.05 -17.20 -11.07
C ILE A 218 -14.65 -18.23 -10.12
N LYS A 219 -13.87 -19.26 -9.74
CA LYS A 219 -14.36 -20.31 -8.84
C LYS A 219 -14.34 -19.86 -7.39
N SER A 220 -13.22 -19.32 -6.96
CA SER A 220 -13.00 -18.93 -5.58
C SER A 220 -11.87 -17.92 -5.47
N ALA A 221 -11.87 -17.21 -4.35
CA ALA A 221 -10.75 -16.41 -3.92
C ALA A 221 -10.60 -16.57 -2.41
N HIS A 222 -9.36 -16.65 -1.95
CA HIS A 222 -9.04 -16.91 -0.55
C HIS A 222 -7.99 -15.90 -0.10
N LEU A 223 -8.26 -15.22 1.01
CA LEU A 223 -7.35 -14.26 1.62
C LEU A 223 -6.83 -14.83 2.92
N GLN A 224 -5.51 -14.90 3.07
CA GLN A 224 -4.84 -15.51 4.21
C GLN A 224 -3.78 -14.59 4.79
N LEU A 225 -3.65 -14.56 6.11
CA LEU A 225 -2.51 -13.93 6.78
C LEU A 225 -1.25 -14.76 6.60
N THR A 226 -0.16 -14.11 6.20
CA THR A 226 1.14 -14.79 5.99
C THR A 226 2.28 -14.00 6.65
N THR A 227 3.39 -14.68 6.92
CA THR A 227 4.69 -14.05 7.26
C THR A 227 5.60 -13.93 6.04
N GLU A 228 5.16 -14.45 4.89
CA GLU A 228 5.91 -14.37 3.65
C GLU A 228 5.95 -12.92 3.18
N ARG A 229 7.06 -12.57 2.55
CA ARG A 229 7.23 -11.25 1.97
C ARG A 229 6.65 -11.25 0.55
N PRO A 230 6.19 -10.09 0.06
CA PRO A 230 5.92 -9.91 -1.36
C PRO A 230 7.10 -10.38 -2.21
N GLY A 231 6.80 -11.07 -3.31
CA GLY A 231 7.80 -11.57 -4.22
C GLY A 231 8.60 -10.45 -4.91
N TRP A 232 9.58 -10.85 -5.73
CA TRP A 232 10.16 -9.90 -6.68
C TRP A 232 9.17 -9.58 -7.77
N PRO A 233 9.28 -8.40 -8.40
CA PRO A 233 8.46 -8.10 -9.54
C PRO A 233 8.64 -9.11 -10.68
N GLU A 234 7.62 -9.91 -10.93
CA GLU A 234 7.55 -10.90 -12.03
C GLU A 234 6.66 -10.37 -13.17
N LEU A 235 5.79 -9.38 -12.89
CA LEU A 235 4.97 -8.74 -13.93
C LEU A 235 5.75 -8.27 -15.16
N PRO A 236 6.97 -7.71 -15.06
CA PRO A 236 7.76 -7.32 -16.22
C PRO A 236 8.08 -8.47 -17.17
N ASP A 237 8.22 -9.70 -16.67
CA ASP A 237 8.50 -10.88 -17.49
C ASP A 237 7.25 -11.34 -18.27
N HIS A 238 6.06 -11.05 -17.74
CA HIS A 238 4.79 -11.39 -18.36
C HIS A 238 4.22 -10.31 -19.28
N LEU A 239 4.57 -9.05 -19.03
CA LEU A 239 4.03 -7.90 -19.75
C LEU A 239 5.19 -7.05 -20.31
N PRO A 240 5.53 -7.21 -21.60
CA PRO A 240 6.67 -6.54 -22.22
C PRO A 240 6.64 -5.01 -22.12
N CYS A 241 5.44 -4.42 -21.99
CA CYS A 241 5.28 -2.98 -21.78
C CYS A 241 5.85 -2.48 -20.45
N PHE A 242 6.06 -3.35 -19.45
CA PHE A 242 6.72 -3.02 -18.18
C PHE A 242 8.23 -3.29 -18.19
N ALA A 243 8.71 -4.16 -19.10
CA ALA A 243 10.12 -4.50 -19.22
C ALA A 243 10.94 -3.39 -19.92
N ARG A 244 10.30 -2.63 -20.84
CA ARG A 244 10.95 -1.45 -21.42
C ARG A 244 11.09 -0.41 -20.33
N SER A 245 12.33 -0.06 -20.04
CA SER A 245 12.76 1.11 -19.26
C SER A 245 12.41 2.42 -19.97
N ASP A 246 11.22 2.50 -20.55
CA ASP A 246 10.70 3.76 -21.05
C ASP A 246 10.51 4.67 -19.83
N PRO A 247 11.17 5.85 -19.80
CA PRO A 247 11.17 6.76 -18.66
C PRO A 247 9.76 7.30 -18.31
N CYS A 248 8.76 6.99 -19.12
CA CYS A 248 7.35 7.29 -18.87
C CYS A 248 6.71 6.36 -17.82
N PHE A 249 7.32 5.21 -17.50
CA PHE A 249 6.78 4.25 -16.54
C PHE A 249 7.45 4.39 -15.16
N GLN A 250 7.47 5.61 -14.60
CA GLN A 250 7.68 5.80 -13.16
C GLN A 250 6.47 5.22 -12.41
N ARG A 251 6.54 3.92 -12.05
CA ARG A 251 5.56 3.16 -11.22
C ARG A 251 4.17 3.82 -11.11
N PRO A 252 3.24 3.60 -12.05
CA PRO A 252 1.87 4.10 -11.93
C PRO A 252 1.12 3.52 -10.70
N PHE A 253 1.70 2.53 -10.03
CA PHE A 253 1.17 1.91 -8.82
C PHE A 253 1.88 2.33 -7.52
N GLN A 254 2.70 3.40 -7.51
CA GLN A 254 2.81 4.12 -6.24
C GLN A 254 1.40 4.62 -5.94
N SER A 255 0.71 3.98 -5.00
CA SER A 255 -0.53 4.51 -4.44
C SER A 255 -0.21 5.79 -3.68
N GLN A 256 0.18 6.85 -4.38
CA GLN A 256 0.11 8.18 -3.84
C GLN A 256 -1.38 8.45 -3.67
N TYR A 257 -1.83 8.18 -2.45
CA TYR A 257 -3.11 8.62 -1.94
C TYR A 257 -3.08 10.16 -1.85
N GLN A 258 -3.03 10.84 -3.00
CA GLN A 258 -3.35 12.24 -3.10
C GLN A 258 -4.86 12.31 -3.20
N SER A 259 -5.50 12.61 -2.07
CA SER A 259 -6.91 12.96 -2.00
C SER A 259 -7.18 14.11 -2.96
N SER A 260 -7.72 13.78 -4.14
CA SER A 260 -8.23 14.78 -5.07
C SER A 260 -9.38 15.48 -4.37
N ARG A 261 -9.18 16.74 -3.99
CA ARG A 261 -10.26 17.61 -3.52
C ARG A 261 -11.27 17.74 -4.67
N THR A 262 -12.38 17.02 -4.59
CA THR A 262 -13.61 17.46 -5.27
C THR A 262 -14.08 18.68 -4.49
N VAL A 263 -13.66 19.86 -4.92
CA VAL A 263 -14.26 21.12 -4.47
C VAL A 263 -15.70 21.09 -4.97
N ALA A 264 -16.64 20.76 -4.09
CA ALA A 264 -18.05 20.93 -4.35
C ALA A 264 -18.28 22.42 -4.62
N ARG A 265 -18.44 22.77 -5.90
CA ARG A 265 -18.91 24.08 -6.33
C ARG A 265 -20.37 24.14 -5.90
N LEU A 266 -20.64 24.80 -4.78
CA LEU A 266 -21.98 25.21 -4.38
C LEU A 266 -22.47 26.21 -5.44
N THR A 267 -23.12 25.71 -6.49
CA THR A 267 -23.99 26.52 -7.33
C THR A 267 -25.22 26.85 -6.48
N LYS A 268 -25.26 28.09 -5.97
CA LYS A 268 -26.52 28.75 -5.61
C LYS A 268 -27.31 28.90 -6.91
N GLU A 269 -28.39 28.15 -7.05
CA GLU A 269 -29.47 28.53 -7.96
C GLU A 269 -30.31 29.65 -7.32
N PRO A 270 -30.88 30.55 -8.15
CA PRO A 270 -31.56 31.77 -7.73
C PRO A 270 -32.90 31.53 -7.02
#